data_AF-A0A2D9E2W3-F1
#
_entry.id   AF-A0A2D9E2W3-F1
#
_cell.length_a   1.000
_cell.length_b   1.000
_cell.length_c   1.000
_cell.angle_alpha   90.00
_cell.angle_beta   90.00
_cell.angle_gamma   90.00
#
_symmetry.space_group_name_H-M   'P 1'
#
loop_
_entity.id
_entity.type
_entity.pdbx_description
1 polymer ?
#
loop_
_entity_poly.entity_id
_entity_poly.type
_entity_poly.pdbx_seq_one_letter_code
_entity_poly.pdbx_strand_id
1 'polypeptide(L)'
;MGWKGFLIASIMYITITPQKLGANFNQSSMWKDVTYEPGEVKAVVYKDGAVIGEKTIKTAGEVSMIKLSPDRTTIMANGIDLSYILVEAFDKDGNPAPLADNALQIEVNGTGYLAGVGNGNPQSLTPFKGNTVNLFYGKAMIIIGSGFKKGLTNVSVRGEGLNEVRTQLEIR
;
A
#
# COMPACT_ATOMS: atom_id res chain seq x y z
N MET A 1 -25.01 -39.58 0.22
CA MET A 1 -23.57 -39.41 -0.05
C MET A 1 -23.38 -38.00 -0.59
N GLY A 2 -22.95 -37.07 0.26
CA GLY A 2 -22.85 -35.65 -0.07
C GLY A 2 -21.59 -35.36 -0.88
N TRP A 3 -21.76 -34.80 -2.07
CA TRP A 3 -20.64 -34.27 -2.86
C TRP A 3 -20.35 -32.85 -2.39
N LYS A 4 -19.21 -32.68 -1.71
CA LYS A 4 -18.59 -31.36 -1.47
C LYS A 4 -17.94 -30.92 -2.79
N GLY A 5 -18.60 -30.02 -3.51
CA GLY A 5 -18.06 -29.36 -4.70
C GLY A 5 -17.06 -28.27 -4.31
N PHE A 6 -15.89 -28.36 -4.90
CA PHE A 6 -14.72 -27.51 -4.68
C PHE A 6 -15.01 -26.03 -4.97
N LEU A 7 -14.48 -25.14 -4.12
CA LEU A 7 -14.34 -23.71 -4.43
C LEU A 7 -13.41 -23.57 -5.64
N ILE A 8 -13.98 -23.24 -6.80
CA ILE A 8 -13.21 -22.86 -7.98
C ILE A 8 -12.73 -21.43 -7.72
N ALA A 9 -11.45 -21.26 -7.39
CA ALA A 9 -10.80 -19.97 -7.60
C ALA A 9 -10.61 -19.82 -9.11
N SER A 10 -11.39 -18.95 -9.74
CA SER A 10 -11.22 -18.61 -11.16
C SER A 10 -9.87 -17.91 -11.33
N ILE A 11 -8.87 -18.61 -11.86
CA ILE A 11 -7.57 -18.02 -12.23
C ILE A 11 -7.68 -17.59 -13.68
N MET A 12 -7.66 -16.28 -13.92
CA MET A 12 -7.55 -15.75 -15.27
C MET A 12 -6.08 -15.51 -15.61
N TYR A 13 -5.55 -16.28 -16.56
CA TYR A 13 -4.24 -16.02 -17.14
C TYR A 13 -4.37 -15.01 -18.26
N ILE A 14 -3.74 -13.87 -18.05
CA ILE A 14 -3.56 -12.86 -19.06
C ILE A 14 -2.14 -13.02 -19.62
N THR A 15 -2.04 -13.51 -20.85
CA THR A 15 -0.75 -13.72 -21.52
C THR A 15 -0.41 -12.53 -22.41
N ILE A 16 0.78 -11.95 -22.21
CA ILE A 16 1.35 -10.94 -23.09
C ILE A 16 2.50 -11.61 -23.85
N THR A 17 2.25 -12.00 -25.09
CA THR A 17 3.27 -12.55 -25.99
C THR A 17 3.75 -11.45 -26.95
N PRO A 18 5.01 -10.99 -26.87
CA PRO A 18 5.60 -10.19 -27.93
C PRO A 18 5.95 -11.11 -29.11
N GLN A 19 4.94 -11.53 -29.88
CA GLN A 19 5.18 -12.24 -31.13
C GLN A 19 5.47 -11.24 -32.23
N LYS A 20 6.74 -11.19 -32.68
CA LYS A 20 7.24 -10.50 -33.88
C LYS A 20 6.58 -9.15 -34.18
N LEU A 21 6.96 -8.08 -33.48
CA LEU A 21 6.52 -6.73 -33.81
C LEU A 21 7.72 -5.78 -33.76
N GLY A 22 8.14 -5.30 -34.93
CA GLY A 22 9.08 -4.18 -35.08
C GLY A 22 8.41 -2.84 -34.77
N ALA A 23 7.73 -2.71 -33.63
CA ALA A 23 6.98 -1.52 -33.25
C ALA A 23 7.32 -1.09 -31.82
N ASN A 24 7.61 0.20 -31.67
CA ASN A 24 7.88 0.88 -30.41
C ASN A 24 6.79 0.59 -29.35
N PHE A 25 7.19 0.06 -28.19
CA PHE A 25 6.33 -0.21 -27.03
C PHE A 25 5.87 1.09 -26.35
N ASN A 26 4.88 1.76 -26.94
CA ASN A 26 4.21 2.93 -26.34
C ASN A 26 2.70 2.71 -26.15
N GLN A 27 2.22 1.45 -26.08
CA GLN A 27 0.79 1.14 -25.93
C GLN A 27 0.52 0.10 -24.83
N SER A 28 -0.58 0.30 -24.10
CA SER A 28 -1.06 -0.60 -23.05
C SER A 28 -1.87 -1.77 -23.63
N SER A 29 -1.70 -2.98 -23.10
CA SER A 29 -2.59 -4.11 -23.39
C SER A 29 -3.89 -4.00 -22.58
N MET A 30 -5.02 -4.34 -23.18
CA MET A 30 -6.34 -4.27 -22.55
C MET A 30 -7.21 -5.46 -22.97
N TRP A 31 -7.95 -6.01 -22.01
CA TRP A 31 -8.98 -7.02 -22.22
C TRP A 31 -10.34 -6.35 -22.01
N LYS A 32 -11.18 -6.31 -23.05
CA LYS A 32 -12.44 -5.54 -23.02
C LYS A 32 -13.57 -6.25 -22.27
N ASP A 33 -13.64 -7.57 -22.40
CA ASP A 33 -14.81 -8.36 -21.98
C ASP A 33 -14.43 -9.36 -20.88
N VAL A 34 -14.01 -8.84 -19.72
CA VAL A 34 -13.70 -9.65 -18.54
C VAL A 34 -14.88 -9.57 -17.57
N THR A 35 -15.62 -10.66 -17.40
CA THR A 35 -16.62 -10.78 -16.34
C THR A 35 -15.92 -10.86 -14.98
N TYR A 36 -16.34 -10.02 -14.04
CA TYR A 36 -15.78 -10.03 -12.70
C TYR A 36 -16.21 -11.28 -11.92
N GLU A 37 -15.23 -12.01 -11.41
CA GLU A 37 -15.40 -13.05 -10.41
C GLU A 37 -14.30 -12.88 -9.35
N PRO A 38 -14.62 -13.01 -8.04
CA PRO A 38 -13.60 -13.01 -7.00
C PRO A 38 -12.54 -14.09 -7.25
N GLY A 39 -11.27 -13.73 -7.23
CA GLY A 39 -10.20 -14.67 -7.56
C GLY A 39 -8.86 -14.00 -7.78
N GLU A 40 -8.14 -14.50 -8.78
CA GLU A 40 -6.80 -14.04 -9.13
C GLU A 40 -6.72 -13.64 -10.60
N VAL A 41 -6.13 -12.47 -10.85
CA VAL A 41 -5.69 -12.06 -12.19
C VAL A 41 -4.17 -12.09 -12.23
N LYS A 42 -3.61 -12.89 -13.12
CA LYS A 42 -2.17 -13.03 -13.32
C LYS A 42 -1.77 -12.63 -14.73
N ALA A 43 -0.94 -11.60 -14.83
CA ALA A 43 -0.28 -11.21 -16.08
C ALA A 43 1.07 -11.93 -16.19
N VAL A 44 1.31 -12.60 -17.31
CA VAL A 44 2.58 -13.30 -17.60
C VAL A 44 3.14 -12.78 -18.92
N VAL A 45 4.40 -12.34 -18.88
CA VAL A 45 5.14 -11.80 -20.03
C VAL A 45 6.13 -12.84 -20.52
N TYR A 46 6.10 -13.11 -21.82
CA TYR A 46 7.01 -14.06 -22.47
C TYR A 46 8.02 -13.32 -23.37
N LYS A 47 9.17 -13.94 -23.63
CA LYS A 47 10.12 -13.55 -24.68
C LYS A 47 10.76 -14.82 -25.21
N ASP A 48 10.72 -15.00 -26.53
CA ASP A 48 11.28 -16.19 -27.21
C ASP A 48 10.76 -17.53 -26.63
N GLY A 49 9.49 -17.56 -26.21
CA GLY A 49 8.84 -18.71 -25.60
C GLY A 49 9.14 -18.92 -24.11
N ALA A 50 10.03 -18.12 -23.51
CA ALA A 50 10.34 -18.17 -22.08
C ALA A 50 9.61 -17.08 -21.28
N VAL A 51 9.19 -17.37 -20.06
CA VAL A 51 8.63 -16.37 -19.13
C VAL A 51 9.74 -15.43 -18.67
N ILE A 52 9.52 -14.13 -18.77
CA ILE A 52 10.46 -13.08 -18.32
C ILE A 52 9.91 -12.20 -17.20
N GLY A 53 8.64 -12.34 -16.86
CA GLY A 53 8.02 -11.60 -15.77
C GLY A 53 6.58 -12.01 -15.55
N GLU A 54 6.15 -11.89 -14.30
CA GLU A 54 4.77 -12.11 -13.92
C GLU A 54 4.33 -11.11 -12.87
N LYS A 55 3.03 -10.79 -12.85
CA LYS A 55 2.41 -10.01 -11.81
C LYS A 55 1.02 -10.55 -11.53
N THR A 56 0.73 -10.74 -10.25
CA THR A 56 -0.55 -11.23 -9.77
C THR A 56 -1.24 -10.15 -8.93
N ILE A 57 -2.54 -10.01 -9.10
CA ILE A 57 -3.44 -9.32 -8.17
C ILE A 57 -4.57 -10.26 -7.77
N LYS A 58 -5.03 -10.14 -6.54
CA LYS A 58 -6.10 -10.95 -5.96
C LYS A 58 -7.22 -10.05 -5.49
N THR A 59 -8.45 -10.55 -5.55
CA THR A 59 -9.58 -9.90 -4.90
C THR A 59 -9.31 -9.80 -3.41
N ALA A 60 -9.28 -8.58 -2.87
CA ALA A 60 -9.06 -8.34 -1.45
C ALA A 60 -10.30 -8.71 -0.64
N GLY A 61 -10.07 -9.35 0.51
CA GLY A 61 -11.07 -9.49 1.56
C GLY A 61 -11.26 -8.21 2.37
N GLU A 62 -11.92 -8.34 3.53
CA GLU A 62 -12.04 -7.24 4.49
C GLU A 62 -10.67 -6.80 5.03
N VAL A 63 -10.54 -5.50 5.27
CA VAL A 63 -9.33 -4.91 5.84
C VAL A 63 -9.08 -5.48 7.22
N SER A 64 -7.84 -5.90 7.48
CA SER A 64 -7.47 -6.43 8.80
C SER A 64 -6.11 -5.95 9.30
N MET A 65 -5.27 -5.43 8.41
CA MET A 65 -3.89 -5.06 8.72
C MET A 65 -3.52 -3.72 8.08
N ILE A 66 -2.67 -2.97 8.78
CA ILE A 66 -1.98 -1.80 8.25
C ILE A 66 -0.48 -2.09 8.24
N LYS A 67 0.22 -1.65 7.20
CA LYS A 67 1.67 -1.66 7.12
C LYS A 67 2.19 -0.23 7.13
N LEU A 68 3.23 0.02 7.91
CA LEU A 68 3.98 1.27 7.92
C LEU A 68 5.33 1.05 7.25
N SER A 69 5.60 1.79 6.17
CA SER A 69 6.86 1.70 5.41
C SER A 69 7.53 3.07 5.35
N PRO A 70 8.43 3.39 6.30
CA PRO A 70 9.29 4.58 6.18
C PRO A 70 10.16 4.50 4.93
N ASP A 71 10.27 5.62 4.21
CA ASP A 71 11.25 5.78 3.14
C ASP A 71 12.70 5.68 3.67
N ARG A 72 12.91 6.20 4.89
CA ARG A 72 14.17 6.19 5.63
C ARG A 72 13.87 5.93 7.09
N THR A 73 14.63 5.03 7.73
CA THR A 73 14.54 4.78 9.18
C THR A 73 15.50 5.64 9.99
N THR A 74 16.34 6.45 9.34
CA THR A 74 17.31 7.34 9.99
C THR A 74 17.33 8.70 9.29
N ILE A 75 17.17 9.77 10.06
CA ILE A 75 17.17 11.18 9.58
C ILE A 75 18.10 12.05 10.44
N MET A 76 18.52 13.20 9.91
CA MET A 76 19.46 14.10 10.58
C MET A 76 18.76 14.99 11.62
N ALA A 77 19.42 15.22 12.76
CA ALA A 77 18.99 16.15 13.80
C ALA A 77 19.26 17.63 13.43
N ASN A 78 18.78 18.08 12.27
CA ASN A 78 19.08 19.42 11.73
C ASN A 78 17.86 20.37 11.72
N GLY A 79 16.73 19.96 12.28
CA GLY A 79 15.51 20.76 12.35
C GLY A 79 14.68 20.81 11.06
N ILE A 80 15.17 20.22 9.96
CA ILE A 80 14.55 20.31 8.62
C ILE A 80 14.44 18.97 7.88
N ASP A 81 15.14 17.91 8.32
CA ASP A 81 15.07 16.60 7.68
C ASP A 81 13.75 15.91 8.00
N LEU A 82 13.21 15.18 7.02
CA LEU A 82 11.88 14.57 7.04
C LEU A 82 11.95 13.09 6.64
N SER A 83 11.13 12.23 7.25
CA SER A 83 10.83 10.88 6.73
C SER A 83 9.36 10.78 6.37
N TYR A 84 9.10 10.09 5.26
CA TYR A 84 7.78 9.81 4.72
C TYR A 84 7.44 8.35 4.97
N ILE A 85 6.44 8.12 5.80
CA ILE A 85 5.96 6.79 6.17
C ILE A 85 4.71 6.50 5.36
N LEU A 86 4.84 5.62 4.37
CA LEU A 86 3.71 5.12 3.61
C LEU A 86 2.88 4.19 4.50
N VAL A 87 1.58 4.47 4.55
CA VAL A 87 0.58 3.66 5.24
C VAL A 87 -0.20 2.89 4.19
N GLU A 88 -0.31 1.58 4.35
CA GLU A 88 -1.01 0.71 3.40
C GLU A 88 -1.92 -0.28 4.13
N ALA A 89 -3.15 -0.44 3.64
CA ALA A 89 -4.12 -1.41 4.15
C ALA A 89 -4.07 -2.74 3.39
N PHE A 90 -4.22 -3.82 4.15
CA PHE A 90 -4.22 -5.19 3.67
C PHE A 90 -5.35 -6.00 4.31
N ASP A 91 -5.84 -6.99 3.57
CA ASP A 91 -6.68 -8.04 4.12
C ASP A 91 -5.87 -9.06 4.94
N LYS A 92 -6.54 -10.04 5.56
CA LYS A 92 -5.92 -11.04 6.44
C LYS A 92 -4.89 -11.94 5.74
N ASP A 93 -4.97 -12.04 4.42
CA ASP A 93 -4.10 -12.89 3.59
C ASP A 93 -2.95 -12.07 2.97
N GLY A 94 -2.85 -10.78 3.31
CA GLY A 94 -1.81 -9.88 2.85
C GLY A 94 -2.06 -9.31 1.45
N ASN A 95 -3.29 -9.37 0.93
CA ASN A 95 -3.63 -8.69 -0.32
C ASN A 95 -3.88 -7.20 -0.03
N PRO A 96 -3.36 -6.28 -0.87
CA PRO A 96 -3.69 -4.87 -0.75
C PRO A 96 -5.21 -4.67 -0.77
N ALA A 97 -5.74 -3.84 0.13
CA ALA A 97 -7.17 -3.54 0.21
C ALA A 97 -7.47 -2.18 -0.45
N PRO A 98 -7.66 -2.12 -1.78
CA PRO A 98 -7.73 -0.86 -2.53
C PRO A 98 -9.00 -0.05 -2.27
N LEU A 99 -9.99 -0.59 -1.56
CA LEU A 99 -11.22 0.12 -1.20
C LEU A 99 -11.23 0.61 0.25
N ALA A 100 -10.15 0.36 1.01
CA ALA A 100 -10.08 0.76 2.41
C ALA A 100 -10.02 2.29 2.54
N ASP A 101 -10.85 2.83 3.42
CA ASP A 101 -11.02 4.26 3.71
C ASP A 101 -10.96 4.58 5.22
N ASN A 102 -10.51 3.60 6.04
CA ASN A 102 -10.48 3.69 7.50
C ASN A 102 -9.85 5.00 7.99
N ALA A 103 -10.48 5.62 9.00
CA ALA A 103 -9.90 6.72 9.74
C ALA A 103 -8.78 6.21 10.65
N LEU A 104 -7.61 6.85 10.55
CA LEU A 104 -6.43 6.49 11.32
C LEU A 104 -6.06 7.62 12.28
N GLN A 105 -5.72 7.24 13.50
CA GLN A 105 -5.15 8.08 14.55
C GLN A 105 -3.64 7.82 14.64
N ILE A 106 -2.85 8.89 14.61
CA ILE A 106 -1.40 8.86 14.68
C ILE A 106 -0.95 9.39 16.03
N GLU A 107 0.04 8.73 16.63
CA GLU A 107 0.74 9.20 17.81
C GLU A 107 2.25 9.12 17.56
N VAL A 108 2.97 10.16 17.96
CA VAL A 108 4.42 10.28 17.78
C VAL A 108 5.05 10.62 19.12
N ASN A 109 5.98 9.77 19.56
CA ASN A 109 6.69 9.91 20.84
C ASN A 109 8.20 9.87 20.60
N GLY A 110 8.95 10.79 21.21
CA GLY A 110 10.41 10.83 21.11
C GLY A 110 10.94 12.20 20.67
N THR A 111 12.01 12.20 19.88
CA THR A 111 12.73 13.43 19.50
C THR A 111 12.27 14.06 18.19
N GLY A 112 11.51 13.32 17.38
CA GLY A 112 10.83 13.81 16.18
C GLY A 112 9.41 14.29 16.47
N TYR A 113 8.80 14.91 15.47
CA TYR A 113 7.43 15.42 15.55
C TYR A 113 6.63 15.08 14.28
N LEU A 114 5.31 15.09 14.41
CA LEU A 114 4.42 14.90 13.27
C LEU A 114 4.42 16.18 12.41
N ALA A 115 5.17 16.18 11.32
CA ALA A 115 5.26 17.30 10.40
C ALA A 115 3.98 17.40 9.54
N GLY A 116 3.26 16.30 9.32
CA GLY A 116 1.95 16.33 8.70
C GLY A 116 1.46 14.97 8.26
N VAL A 117 0.26 14.94 7.71
CA VAL A 117 -0.40 13.75 7.18
C VAL A 117 -1.11 14.09 5.86
N GLY A 118 -1.36 13.09 5.03
CA GLY A 118 -2.16 13.25 3.81
C GLY A 118 -2.48 11.91 3.16
N ASN A 119 -3.45 11.88 2.25
CA ASN A 119 -3.89 10.65 1.57
C ASN A 119 -4.05 10.80 0.04
N GLY A 120 -3.85 12.00 -0.50
CA GLY A 120 -3.99 12.28 -1.93
C GLY A 120 -5.43 12.39 -2.43
N ASN A 121 -6.44 12.32 -1.56
CA ASN A 121 -7.83 12.55 -1.95
C ASN A 121 -8.07 14.06 -2.17
N PRO A 122 -8.39 14.52 -3.40
CA PRO A 122 -8.62 15.95 -3.67
C PRO A 122 -9.88 16.50 -2.99
N GLN A 123 -10.78 15.64 -2.50
CA GLN A 123 -12.00 16.01 -1.80
C GLN A 123 -11.86 15.96 -0.26
N SER A 124 -10.71 15.51 0.26
CA SER A 124 -10.50 15.44 1.72
C SER A 124 -10.37 16.83 2.31
N LEU A 125 -11.13 17.07 3.39
CA LEU A 125 -11.03 18.28 4.22
C LEU A 125 -10.20 18.04 5.49
N THR A 126 -9.55 16.89 5.61
CA THR A 126 -8.72 16.57 6.78
C THR A 126 -7.51 17.51 6.83
N PRO A 127 -7.25 18.20 7.95
CA PRO A 127 -6.10 19.09 8.06
C PRO A 127 -4.77 18.36 7.85
N PHE A 128 -3.89 18.92 7.01
CA PHE A 128 -2.54 18.38 6.82
C PHE A 128 -1.69 18.44 8.11
N LYS A 129 -1.98 19.41 8.98
CA LYS A 129 -1.38 19.55 10.31
C LYS A 129 -2.38 19.06 11.35
N GLY A 130 -2.44 17.74 11.50
CA GLY A 130 -3.30 17.06 12.46
C GLY A 130 -2.70 15.69 12.78
N ASN A 131 -3.32 14.99 13.71
CA ASN A 131 -2.92 13.64 14.13
C ASN A 131 -3.88 12.56 13.62
N THR A 132 -4.71 12.87 12.63
CA THR A 132 -5.68 11.96 12.01
C THR A 132 -5.61 12.00 10.49
N VAL A 133 -5.75 10.86 9.84
CA VAL A 133 -5.88 10.78 8.38
C VAL A 133 -6.75 9.61 7.98
N ASN A 134 -7.63 9.79 7.00
CA ASN A 134 -8.36 8.68 6.40
C ASN A 134 -7.50 8.02 5.34
N LEU A 135 -7.59 6.70 5.19
CA LEU A 135 -7.08 6.05 4.00
C LEU A 135 -7.85 6.55 2.77
N PHE A 136 -7.16 6.57 1.62
CA PHE A 136 -7.77 6.77 0.33
C PHE A 136 -7.24 5.70 -0.62
N TYR A 137 -8.15 4.88 -1.14
CA TYR A 137 -7.83 3.67 -1.88
C TYR A 137 -6.76 2.79 -1.18
N GLY A 138 -6.93 2.62 0.14
CA GLY A 138 -6.07 1.83 0.99
C GLY A 138 -4.70 2.41 1.30
N LYS A 139 -4.48 3.72 1.05
CA LYS A 139 -3.21 4.38 1.35
C LYS A 139 -3.36 5.71 2.07
N ALA A 140 -2.35 6.04 2.86
CA ALA A 140 -2.11 7.38 3.40
C ALA A 140 -0.60 7.61 3.59
N MET A 141 -0.23 8.81 3.97
CA MET A 141 1.14 9.24 4.20
C MET A 141 1.22 9.96 5.54
N ILE A 142 2.24 9.59 6.33
CA ILE A 142 2.62 10.26 7.58
C ILE A 142 4.00 10.86 7.37
N ILE A 143 4.21 12.10 7.78
CA ILE A 143 5.49 12.81 7.61
C ILE A 143 6.04 13.11 8.99
N ILE A 144 7.22 12.56 9.31
CA ILE A 144 7.92 12.81 10.56
C ILE A 144 9.05 13.79 10.31
N GLY A 145 9.08 14.88 11.08
CA GLY A 145 10.15 15.86 11.05
C GLY A 145 11.15 15.69 12.19
N SER A 146 12.39 16.05 11.92
CA SER A 146 13.46 16.12 12.91
C SER A 146 13.51 17.47 13.62
N GLY A 147 13.80 17.46 14.91
CA GLY A 147 14.33 18.62 15.63
C GLY A 147 15.86 18.67 15.59
N PHE A 148 16.47 19.37 16.56
CA PHE A 148 17.92 19.39 16.75
C PHE A 148 18.43 18.34 17.76
N LYS A 149 17.50 17.61 18.40
CA LYS A 149 17.82 16.62 19.42
C LYS A 149 17.90 15.23 18.78
N LYS A 150 19.03 14.55 19.01
CA LYS A 150 19.23 13.15 18.63
C LYS A 150 18.43 12.21 19.53
N GLY A 151 17.98 11.09 18.99
CA GLY A 151 17.26 10.07 19.73
C GLY A 151 16.32 9.25 18.85
N LEU A 152 15.55 8.38 19.50
CA LEU A 152 14.54 7.55 18.84
C LEU A 152 13.20 8.27 18.78
N THR A 153 12.47 8.01 17.70
CA THR A 153 11.08 8.44 17.51
C THR A 153 10.23 7.24 17.18
N ASN A 154 9.23 6.97 18.02
CA ASN A 154 8.24 5.93 17.80
C ASN A 154 6.99 6.55 17.19
N VAL A 155 6.47 5.92 16.15
CA VAL A 155 5.23 6.29 15.48
C VAL A 155 4.26 5.13 15.63
N SER A 156 3.10 5.38 16.23
CA SER A 156 1.99 4.43 16.34
C SER A 156 0.80 4.90 15.53
N VAL A 157 0.10 3.93 14.92
CA VAL A 157 -1.10 4.16 14.13
C VAL A 157 -2.20 3.22 14.61
N ARG A 158 -3.37 3.79 14.94
CA ARG A 158 -4.57 3.07 15.34
C ARG A 158 -5.70 3.36 14.37
N GLY A 159 -6.59 2.39 14.16
CA GLY A 159 -7.83 2.57 13.43
C GLY A 159 -8.92 1.67 14.03
N GLU A 160 -10.18 2.03 13.85
CA GLU A 160 -11.29 1.20 14.32
C GLU A 160 -11.27 -0.18 13.65
N GLY A 161 -11.40 -1.24 14.44
CA GLY A 161 -11.34 -2.62 13.95
C GLY A 161 -9.95 -3.10 13.53
N LEU A 162 -8.89 -2.30 13.71
CA LEU A 162 -7.52 -2.62 13.30
C LEU A 162 -6.60 -2.70 14.51
N ASN A 163 -5.65 -3.64 14.46
CA ASN A 163 -4.58 -3.71 15.45
C ASN A 163 -3.68 -2.46 15.33
N GLU A 164 -3.24 -1.93 16.49
CA GLU A 164 -2.24 -0.86 16.47
C GLU A 164 -0.95 -1.37 15.83
N VAL A 165 -0.38 -0.56 14.94
CA VAL A 165 0.90 -0.83 14.31
C VAL A 165 1.89 0.28 14.63
N ARG A 166 3.17 -0.08 14.70
CA ARG A 166 4.24 0.83 15.11
C ARG A 166 5.44 0.73 14.18
N THR A 167 6.13 1.84 14.03
CA THR A 167 7.47 1.90 13.42
C THR A 167 8.35 2.86 14.20
N GLN A 168 9.66 2.78 13.99
CA GLN A 168 10.65 3.59 14.69
C GLN A 168 11.60 4.25 13.70
N LEU A 169 11.96 5.49 14.01
CA LEU A 169 12.99 6.27 13.32
C LEU A 169 14.10 6.64 14.29
N GLU A 170 15.33 6.69 13.80
CA GLU A 170 16.49 7.24 14.50
C GLU A 170 16.79 8.66 13.99
N ILE A 171 16.94 9.61 14.91
CA ILE A 171 17.34 10.99 14.61
C ILE A 171 18.76 11.19 15.14
N ARG A 172 19.71 11.56 14.27
CA ARG A 172 21.15 11.59 14.62
C ARG A 172 21.93 12.78 14.09
#